data_AF-A0A1Z4NL33-F1
#
_entry.id   AF-A0A1Z4NL33-F1
#
_cell.length_a   1.000
_cell.length_b   1.000
_cell.length_c   1.000
_cell.angle_alpha   90.00
_cell.angle_beta   90.00
_cell.angle_gamma   90.00
#
_symmetry.space_group_name_H-M   'P 1'
#
loop_
_entity.id
_entity.type
_entity.pdbx_description
1 polymer ?
#
loop_
_entity_poly.entity_id
_entity_poly.type
_entity_poly.pdbx_seq_one_letter_code
_entity_poly.pdbx_strand_id
1 'polypeptide(L)'
;MDISQLFHTLTTHQPYNFQIQTINHILNHKDTILRAPTGSGKTETAIAPFLFAKTLQIDFPNKLIYVVPLLTLANIAILNHL
;
A
#
# COMPACT_ATOMS: atom_id res chain seq x y z
N MET A 1 -2.63 9.54 13.94
CA MET A 1 -1.42 9.48 13.09
C MET A 1 -1.84 9.83 11.68
N ASP A 2 -1.16 10.75 11.02
CA ASP A 2 -1.47 11.11 9.64
C ASP A 2 -0.97 10.02 8.68
N ILE A 3 -1.75 9.71 7.64
CA ILE A 3 -1.40 8.73 6.59
C ILE A 3 -0.07 9.12 5.95
N SER A 4 0.19 10.42 5.79
CA SER A 4 1.43 10.93 5.22
C SER A 4 2.65 10.54 6.05
N GLN A 5 2.53 10.64 7.38
CA GLN A 5 3.60 10.26 8.31
C GLN A 5 3.84 8.76 8.30
N LEU A 6 2.77 7.96 8.34
CA LEU A 6 2.87 6.50 8.27
C LEU A 6 3.53 6.04 6.97
N PHE A 7 3.18 6.66 5.85
CA PHE A 7 3.77 6.35 4.56
C PHE A 7 5.24 6.72 4.48
N HIS A 8 5.61 7.87 5.03
CA HIS A 8 7.02 8.27 5.14
C HIS A 8 7.81 7.30 6.04
N THR A 9 7.25 6.84 7.15
CA THR A 9 7.89 5.82 7.99
C THR A 9 8.05 4.49 7.26
N LEU A 10 7.06 4.09 6.45
CA LEU A 10 7.09 2.84 5.69
C LEU A 10 8.12 2.88 4.54
N THR A 11 8.22 4.00 3.83
CA THR A 11 8.91 4.06 2.53
C THR A 11 10.11 5.00 2.49
N THR A 12 10.35 5.78 3.54
CA THR A 12 11.33 6.89 3.61
C THR A 12 11.09 8.04 2.63
N HIS A 13 9.96 8.04 1.89
CA HIS A 13 9.60 9.06 0.92
C HIS A 13 8.30 9.76 1.30
N GLN A 14 8.17 11.04 0.91
CA GLN A 14 6.90 11.74 1.01
C GLN A 14 5.92 11.18 -0.01
N PRO A 15 4.69 10.81 0.40
CA PRO A 15 3.72 10.24 -0.53
C PRO A 15 3.26 11.27 -1.55
N TYR A 16 3.07 10.81 -2.78
CA TYR A 16 2.35 11.55 -3.80
C TYR A 16 0.84 11.59 -3.48
N ASN A 17 0.15 12.62 -3.99
CA ASN A 17 -1.28 12.80 -3.77
C ASN A 17 -2.12 11.57 -4.17
N PHE A 18 -1.78 10.91 -5.29
CA PHE A 18 -2.51 9.72 -5.72
C PHE A 18 -2.35 8.55 -4.74
N GLN A 19 -1.21 8.46 -4.04
CA GLN A 19 -0.97 7.40 -3.06
C GLN A 19 -1.85 7.62 -1.83
N ILE A 20 -1.88 8.86 -1.31
CA ILE A 20 -2.74 9.25 -0.19
C ILE A 20 -4.22 8.99 -0.53
N GLN A 21 -4.67 9.38 -1.71
CA GLN A 21 -6.06 9.17 -2.16
C GLN A 21 -6.40 7.69 -2.26
N THR A 22 -5.51 6.90 -2.86
CA THR A 22 -5.69 5.44 -3.02
C THR A 22 -5.75 4.76 -1.66
N ILE A 23 -4.85 5.10 -0.75
CA ILE A 23 -4.81 4.54 0.61
C ILE A 23 -6.10 4.88 1.35
N ASN A 24 -6.55 6.13 1.30
CA ASN A 24 -7.81 6.55 1.90
C ASN A 24 -9.00 5.79 1.32
N HIS A 25 -9.08 5.60 0.00
CA HIS A 25 -10.17 4.84 -0.60
C HIS A 25 -10.20 3.38 -0.11
N ILE A 26 -9.05 2.71 -0.08
CA ILE A 26 -8.96 1.32 0.37
C ILE A 26 -9.31 1.20 1.86
N LEU A 27 -8.79 2.10 2.71
CA LEU A 27 -9.12 2.14 4.15
C LEU A 27 -10.61 2.39 4.42
N ASN A 28 -11.32 3.04 3.49
CA ASN A 28 -12.77 3.24 3.56
C ASN A 28 -13.55 2.15 2.80
N HIS A 29 -12.95 0.96 2.57
CA HIS A 29 -13.57 -0.19 1.90
C HIS A 29 -14.10 0.10 0.49
N LYS A 30 -13.46 1.02 -0.25
CA LYS A 30 -13.84 1.32 -1.64
C LYS A 30 -13.00 0.51 -2.63
N ASP A 31 -13.67 -0.10 -3.60
CA ASP A 31 -13.00 -0.70 -4.76
C ASP A 31 -12.19 0.35 -5.50
N THR A 32 -10.89 0.12 -5.64
CA THR A 32 -9.94 1.14 -6.10
C THR A 32 -9.07 0.60 -7.24
N ILE A 33 -9.09 1.31 -8.37
CA ILE A 33 -8.19 1.05 -9.50
C ILE A 33 -7.03 2.04 -9.45
N LEU A 34 -5.84 1.55 -9.08
CA LEU A 34 -4.62 2.35 -9.04
C LEU A 34 -3.95 2.40 -10.43
N ARG A 35 -4.00 3.58 -11.07
CA ARG A 35 -3.31 3.85 -12.35
C ARG A 35 -2.14 4.81 -12.12
N ALA A 36 -0.92 4.33 -12.35
CA ALA A 36 0.31 5.13 -12.28
C ALA A 36 1.41 4.45 -13.13
N PRO A 37 2.48 5.15 -13.55
CA PRO A 37 3.57 4.56 -14.34
C PRO A 37 4.43 3.60 -13.52
N THR A 38 5.18 2.70 -14.17
CA THR A 38 6.14 1.80 -13.49
C THR A 38 7.17 2.62 -12.70
N GLY A 39 7.58 2.11 -11.53
CA GLY A 39 8.50 2.82 -10.63
C GLY A 39 7.86 3.92 -9.78
N SER A 40 6.56 4.20 -9.92
CA SER A 40 5.87 5.24 -9.13
C SER A 40 5.48 4.82 -7.71
N GLY A 41 5.93 3.66 -7.22
CA GLY A 41 5.56 3.16 -5.89
C GLY A 41 4.14 2.59 -5.78
N LYS A 42 3.61 1.94 -6.83
CA LYS A 42 2.25 1.35 -6.80
C LYS A 42 2.11 0.21 -5.80
N THR A 43 3.17 -0.58 -5.64
CA THR A 43 3.17 -1.76 -4.75
C THR A 43 3.03 -1.33 -3.30
N GLU A 44 3.84 -0.37 -2.88
CA GLU A 44 3.84 0.26 -1.56
C GLU A 44 2.49 0.90 -1.29
N THR A 45 1.92 1.59 -2.28
CA THR A 45 0.58 2.20 -2.18
C THR A 45 -0.53 1.17 -1.96
N ALA A 46 -0.45 0.00 -2.62
CA ALA A 46 -1.46 -1.05 -2.51
C ALA A 46 -1.36 -1.84 -1.19
N ILE A 47 -0.15 -2.00 -0.64
CA ILE A 47 0.12 -2.75 0.60
C ILE A 47 -0.06 -1.85 1.84
N ALA A 48 0.27 -0.56 1.75
CA ALA A 48 0.21 0.40 2.85
C ALA A 48 -1.09 0.36 3.68
N PRO A 49 -2.31 0.30 3.08
CA PRO A 49 -3.56 0.26 3.85
C PRO A 49 -3.62 -0.91 4.83
N PHE A 50 -3.17 -2.09 4.42
CA PHE A 50 -3.18 -3.29 5.26
C PHE A 50 -2.20 -3.16 6.43
N LEU A 51 -1.01 -2.61 6.19
CA LEU A 51 -0.01 -2.38 7.25
C LEU A 51 -0.48 -1.28 8.21
N PHE A 52 -1.02 -0.18 7.68
CA PHE A 52 -1.54 0.92 8.49
C PHE A 52 -2.71 0.46 9.34
N ALA A 53 -3.57 -0.40 8.79
CA ALA A 53 -4.70 -0.92 9.53
C ALA A 53 -4.28 -1.72 10.78
N LYS A 54 -3.22 -2.53 10.65
CA LYS A 54 -2.64 -3.25 11.80
C LYS A 54 -2.02 -2.30 12.82
N THR A 55 -1.27 -1.30 12.37
CA THR A 55 -0.61 -0.33 13.26
C THR A 55 -1.61 0.56 13.99
N LEU A 56 -2.68 0.96 13.31
CA LEU A 56 -3.72 1.85 13.86
C LEU A 56 -4.86 1.09 14.56
N GLN A 57 -4.85 -0.25 14.53
CA GLN A 57 -5.89 -1.10 15.11
C GLN A 57 -7.31 -0.74 14.63
N ILE A 58 -7.43 -0.40 13.34
CA ILE A 58 -8.74 -0.11 12.72
C ILE A 58 -9.38 -1.40 12.21
N ASP A 59 -10.71 -1.41 12.16
CA ASP A 59 -11.48 -2.53 11.61
C ASP A 59 -11.18 -2.69 10.11
N PHE A 60 -10.42 -3.73 9.77
CA PHE A 60 -9.95 -4.01 8.42
C PHE A 60 -9.71 -5.51 8.26
N PRO A 61 -9.78 -6.07 7.03
CA PRO A 61 -9.49 -7.48 6.81
C PRO A 61 -8.12 -7.93 7.38
N ASN A 62 -8.13 -9.06 8.09
CA ASN A 62 -6.92 -9.62 8.73
C ASN A 62 -5.96 -10.32 7.74
N LYS A 63 -6.37 -10.49 6.48
CA LYS A 63 -5.61 -11.18 5.44
C LYS A 63 -5.52 -10.31 4.19
N LEU A 64 -4.34 -10.26 3.59
CA LEU A 64 -4.07 -9.62 2.29
C LEU A 64 -3.77 -10.71 1.26
N ILE A 65 -4.45 -10.66 0.12
CA ILE A 65 -4.14 -11.51 -1.04
C ILE A 65 -3.44 -10.62 -2.07
N TYR A 66 -2.16 -10.89 -2.31
CA TYR A 66 -1.35 -10.18 -3.30
C TYR A 66 -1.09 -11.10 -4.50
N VAL A 67 -1.63 -10.74 -5.66
CA VAL A 67 -1.53 -11.53 -6.90
C VAL A 67 -0.63 -10.83 -7.88
N VAL A 68 0.38 -11.54 -8.40
CA VAL A 68 1.31 -11.03 -9.40
C VAL A 68 1.42 -12.01 -10.57
N PRO A 69 1.68 -11.50 -11.79
CA PRO A 69 1.69 -12.34 -12.99
C PRO A 69 2.96 -13.18 -13.16
N LEU A 70 4.09 -12.79 -12.54
CA LEU A 70 5.36 -13.52 -12.63
C LEU A 70 5.93 -13.81 -11.24
N LEU A 71 6.52 -15.00 -11.08
CA LEU A 71 7.20 -15.41 -9.84
C LEU A 71 8.35 -14.47 -9.44
N THR A 72 9.12 -13.98 -10.42
CA THR A 72 10.22 -13.04 -10.16
C THR A 72 9.72 -11.73 -9.53
N LEU A 73 8.52 -11.26 -9.90
CA LEU A 73 7.89 -10.10 -9.28
C LEU A 73 7.45 -10.39 -7.85
N ALA A 74 6.96 -11.61 -7.59
CA ALA A 74 6.61 -12.03 -6.24
C ALA A 74 7.84 -11.99 -5.33
N ASN A 75 8.96 -12.54 -5.81
CA ASN A 75 10.20 -12.57 -5.05
C ASN A 75 10.73 -11.17 -4.76
N ILE A 76 10.71 -10.26 -5.75
CA ILE A 76 11.14 -8.87 -5.55
C ILE A 76 10.21 -8.14 -4.57
N ALA A 77 8.90 -8.35 -4.66
CA ALA A 77 7.94 -7.71 -3.75
C ALA A 77 8.11 -8.20 -2.31
N ILE A 78 8.30 -9.50 -2.10
CA ILE A 78 8.56 -10.07 -0.78
C ILE A 78 9.88 -9.55 -0.22
N LEU A 79 10.98 -9.66 -0.98
CA LEU A 79 12.32 -9.31 -0.47
C LEU A 79 12.46 -7.83 -0.06
N ASN A 80 11.67 -6.93 -0.66
CA ASN A 80 11.79 -5.50 -0.41
C ASN A 80 10.75 -4.94 0.57
N HIS A 81 9.59 -5.58 0.76
CA HIS A 81 8.45 -4.92 1.43
C HIS A 81 7.48 -5.81 2.24
N LEU A 82 7.67 -7.14 2.31
CA LEU A 82 6.94 -8.02 3.24
C LEU A 82 7.92 -8.72 4.19
#